data_AF-A0A950HJQ2-F1
#
_entry.id   AF-A0A950HJQ2-F1
#
_cell.length_a   1.000
_cell.length_b   1.000
_cell.length_c   1.000
_cell.angle_alpha   90.00
_cell.angle_beta   90.00
_cell.angle_gamma   90.00
#
_symmetry.space_group_name_H-M   'P 1'
#
loop_
_entity.id
_entity.type
_entity.pdbx_description
1 polymer ?
#
loop_
_entity_poly.entity_id
_entity_poly.type
_entity_poly.pdbx_seq_one_letter_code
_entity_poly.pdbx_strand_id
1 'polypeptide(L)' 'MGFANLLVSMQEGSIVFDPHVTGACVMALDEEGARTLLYVLTEWLG' A
#
# COMPACT_ATOMS: atom_id res chain seq x y z
N MET A 1 5.77 20.78 1.04
CA MET A 1 5.24 19.47 0.61
C MET A 1 6.41 18.51 0.51
N GLY A 2 6.29 17.33 1.10
CA GLY A 2 7.28 16.26 0.99
C GLY A 2 6.73 15.12 0.14
N PHE A 3 7.60 14.48 -0.62
CA PHE A 3 7.28 13.26 -1.35
C PHE A 3 8.09 12.13 -0.73
N ALA A 4 7.46 10.99 -0.51
CA ALA A 4 8.13 9.76 -0.11
C ALA A 4 8.00 8.76 -1.25
N ASN A 5 9.08 8.04 -1.55
CA ASN A 5 9.01 6.93 -2.48
C ASN A 5 8.29 5.77 -1.78
N LEU A 6 7.15 5.36 -2.32
CA LEU A 6 6.42 4.21 -1.85
C LEU A 6 6.80 2.99 -2.70
N LEU A 7 7.53 2.04 -2.11
CA LEU A 7 7.70 0.74 -2.75
C LEU A 7 6.41 -0.07 -2.55
N VAL A 8 5.87 -0.57 -3.66
CA VAL A 8 4.72 -1.48 -3.67
C VAL A 8 5.18 -2.81 -4.26
N SER A 9 4.92 -3.91 -3.55
CA SER A 9 5.28 -5.26 -4.00
C SER A 9 4.21 -6.29 -3.63
N MET A 10 4.18 -7.41 -4.36
CA MET A 10 3.35 -8.57 -4.03
C MET A 10 4.24 -9.62 -3.36
N GLN A 11 3.89 -10.05 -2.14
CA GLN A 11 4.65 -11.04 -1.38
C GLN A 11 3.69 -12.02 -0.73
N GLU A 12 3.83 -13.31 -1.03
CA GLU A 12 3.02 -14.39 -0.43
C GLU A 12 1.50 -14.14 -0.46
N GLY A 13 1.00 -13.54 -1.55
CA GLY A 13 -0.42 -13.22 -1.72
C GLY A 13 -0.90 -11.94 -1.03
N SER A 14 0.01 -11.18 -0.40
CA SER A 14 -0.27 -9.89 0.20
C SER A 14 0.36 -8.74 -0.61
N ILE A 15 -0.32 -7.60 -0.65
CA ILE A 15 0.24 -6.35 -1.15
C ILE A 15 1.00 -5.67 -0.01
N VAL A 16 2.26 -5.34 -0.25
CA VAL A 16 3.15 -4.74 0.73
C VAL A 16 3.52 -3.33 0.32
N PHE A 17 3.26 -2.38 1.21
CA PHE A 17 3.60 -0.96 1.12
C PHE A 17 4.77 -0.65 2.05
N ASP A 18 5.92 -0.24 1.48
CA ASP A 18 7.10 0.20 2.21
C ASP A 18 7.49 1.65 1.81
N PRO A 19 6.99 2.67 2.53
CA PRO A 19 7.33 4.08 2.31
C PRO A 19 8.79 4.46 2.64
N HIS A 20 9.54 3.63 3.37
CA HIS A 20 10.93 3.94 3.72
C HIS A 20 11.94 3.11 2.94
N VAL A 21 11.50 2.10 2.18
CA VAL A 21 12.35 1.12 1.45
C VAL A 21 13.45 0.54 2.34
N THR A 22 13.17 0.47 3.64
CA THR A 22 14.06 -0.02 4.69
C THR A 22 13.35 -1.05 5.56
N GLY A 23 12.08 -1.36 5.28
CA GLY A 23 11.24 -2.20 6.12
C GLY A 23 10.86 -1.57 7.47
N ALA A 24 11.24 -0.31 7.74
CA ALA A 24 11.00 0.33 9.03
C ALA A 24 9.53 0.72 9.26
N CYS A 25 8.76 0.85 8.20
CA CYS A 25 7.32 1.07 8.25
C CYS A 25 6.72 0.27 7.09
N VAL A 26 6.10 -0.88 7.38
CA VAL A 26 5.55 -1.78 6.36
C VAL A 26 4.08 -2.01 6.66
N MET A 27 3.23 -1.78 5.67
CA MET A 27 1.83 -2.19 5.69
C MET A 27 1.66 -3.36 4.73
N ALA A 28 1.18 -4.50 5.25
CA ALA A 28 0.81 -5.65 4.45
C ALA A 28 -0.72 -5.76 4.42
N LEU A 29 -1.29 -5.86 3.23
CA LEU A 29 -2.71 -6.05 3.01
C LEU A 29 -2.93 -7.41 2.36
N ASP A 30 -3.85 -8.19 2.91
CA ASP A 30 -4.42 -9.31 2.19
C ASP A 30 -5.33 -8.82 1.05
N GLU A 31 -5.93 -9.76 0.32
CA GLU A 31 -6.79 -9.43 -0.82
C GLU A 31 -7.98 -8.53 -0.43
N GLU A 32 -8.61 -8.78 0.72
CA GLU A 32 -9.77 -8.01 1.19
C GLU A 32 -9.36 -6.58 1.59
N GLY A 33 -8.28 -6.45 2.35
CA GLY A 33 -7.70 -5.16 2.71
C GLY A 33 -7.27 -4.37 1.49
N ALA A 34 -6.66 -5.01 0.50
CA ALA A 34 -6.26 -4.39 -0.75
C ALA A 34 -7.46 -3.87 -1.55
N ARG A 35 -8.55 -4.65 -1.64
CA ARG A 35 -9.80 -4.22 -2.29
C ARG A 35 -10.45 -3.05 -1.56
N THR A 36 -10.43 -3.06 -0.23
CA THR A 36 -10.94 -1.97 0.59
C THR A 36 -10.16 -0.68 0.36
N LEU A 37 -8.82 -0.76 0.34
CA LEU A 37 -7.97 0.39 0.04
C LEU A 37 -8.25 0.93 -1.37
N LEU A 38 -8.36 0.05 -2.37
CA LEU A 38 -8.71 0.45 -3.73
C LEU A 38 -10.03 1.20 -3.77
N TYR A 39 -11.08 0.68 -3.13
CA TYR A 39 -12.40 1.32 -3.06
C TYR A 39 -12.31 2.74 -2.49
N VAL A 40 -11.64 2.89 -1.34
CA VAL A 40 -11.47 4.21 -0.69
C VAL A 40 -10.70 5.18 -1.58
N LEU A 41 -9.61 4.72 -2.21
CA LEU A 41 -8.83 5.56 -3.12
C LEU A 41 -9.62 5.97 -4.36
N THR A 42 -10.42 5.07 -4.94
CA THR A 42 -11.33 5.39 -6.04
C THR A 42 -12.35 6.45 -5.58
N GLU A 43 -13.01 6.25 -4.44
CA GLU A 43 -13.98 7.22 -3.89
C GLU A 43 -13.36 8.61 -3.72
N TRP A 44 -12.11 8.69 -3.25
CA TRP A 44 -11.43 9.96 -3.04
C TRP A 44 -10.96 10.64 -4.32
N LEU A 45 -10.67 9.86 -5.38
CA LEU A 45 -10.06 10.36 -6.62
C LEU A 45 -11.05 10.50 -7.78
N GLY A 46 -12.25 9.91 -7.71
CA GLY A 46 -13.34 10.05 -8.69
C GLY A 46 -13.59 8.79 -9.51
#